data_AF-A0A372ZNL6-F1
#
_entry.id   AF-A0A372ZNL6-F1
#
_cell.length_a   1.000
_cell.length_b   1.000
_cell.length_c   1.000
_cell.angle_alpha   90.00
_cell.angle_beta   90.00
_cell.angle_gamma   90.00
#
_symmetry.space_group_name_H-M   'P 1'
#
loop_
_entity.id
_entity.type
_entity.pdbx_description
1 polymer ?
#
loop_
_entity_poly.entity_id
_entity_poly.type
_entity_poly.pdbx_seq_one_letter_code
_entity_poly.pdbx_strand_id
1 'polypeptide(L)'
;MIRHRAPGHPVAEGEAGAQARARWWQAGVVAGVCVALAGTGLSPATAAATGSAPATAPVRTRGADPVVTFGFTGAPQSLTIPAQAVVTITADGAGGADNAGTSCSVTGTGGTGARVVTTLPQTTAPTTVTVNVGGAGGKGCNGTGSGGAGGFNGGAPGGGISATGFGAEGPGGGGASSVSVGSFLVVAGGGGAAGGTGSGLTGGNGGNGGTSPDATGGTTGSATGPGAAAGHGGGGGSTSTTTGGAGGAAGTVPSCIATPGGPGGGFAGTTIGTGGAGGAIDGGCAATATGAGGGGGGGYFAGGGGGSGAVNRTGTEASGGGGGGGSSFAAPSGTGTSYAASTIGTANHNGQVVISYTVGKPVTTTLTALPQRTRTGSPVVLSDIVCPGAGSTTRPTGTVTFTDTTTGTVLGTGRLILSLGTCAAGGTVAAFRTAGTHTITAVYSGDSVYQDNSADPETITVTVDP
;
A
#
# COMPACT_ATOMS: atom_id res chain seq x y z
N MET A 1 -41.00 -45.07 24.82
CA MET A 1 -39.90 -44.42 25.57
C MET A 1 -39.76 -43.01 25.00
N ILE A 2 -40.33 -41.90 25.52
CA ILE A 2 -40.14 -41.24 26.84
C ILE A 2 -38.62 -41.09 27.12
N ARG A 3 -37.97 -39.93 27.28
CA ARG A 3 -38.33 -38.50 27.44
C ARG A 3 -37.06 -37.62 27.21
N HIS A 4 -37.29 -36.34 26.89
CA HIS A 4 -36.36 -35.20 26.94
C HIS A 4 -35.68 -34.95 28.31
N ARG A 5 -34.46 -34.39 28.32
CA ARG A 5 -34.09 -33.03 28.83
C ARG A 5 -32.55 -32.83 28.96
N ALA A 6 -32.04 -31.69 28.48
CA ALA A 6 -30.86 -31.00 29.04
C ALA A 6 -31.28 -30.22 30.32
N PRO A 7 -30.46 -29.41 31.05
CA PRO A 7 -29.05 -28.96 30.89
C PRO A 7 -28.24 -28.88 32.23
N GLY A 8 -27.02 -28.29 32.23
CA GLY A 8 -26.47 -27.65 33.45
C GLY A 8 -24.93 -27.59 33.59
N HIS A 9 -24.37 -26.37 33.60
CA HIS A 9 -23.08 -26.02 34.23
C HIS A 9 -23.25 -25.87 35.77
N PRO A 10 -22.19 -26.12 36.57
CA PRO A 10 -21.45 -25.04 37.28
C PRO A 10 -19.91 -25.28 37.23
N VAL A 11 -18.98 -24.32 37.24
CA VAL A 11 -18.55 -23.27 38.20
C VAL A 11 -17.80 -23.79 39.44
N ALA A 12 -16.58 -23.23 39.58
CA ALA A 12 -15.80 -22.90 40.80
C ALA A 12 -14.72 -23.84 41.36
N GLU A 13 -13.52 -23.24 41.40
CA GLU A 13 -12.59 -23.09 42.55
C GLU A 13 -11.56 -24.18 42.87
N GLY A 14 -10.32 -23.69 43.02
CA GLY A 14 -9.13 -24.42 43.42
C GLY A 14 -7.89 -23.52 43.36
N GLU A 15 -7.82 -22.54 44.25
CA GLU A 15 -6.62 -21.76 44.56
C GLU A 15 -5.50 -22.61 45.19
N ALA A 16 -4.26 -22.12 45.02
CA ALA A 16 -3.01 -22.31 45.79
C ALA A 16 -1.87 -22.67 44.82
N GLY A 17 -0.75 -21.95 44.74
CA GLY A 17 -0.13 -21.06 45.70
C GLY A 17 1.36 -21.40 45.75
N ALA A 18 2.19 -20.48 45.26
CA ALA A 18 3.62 -20.26 45.56
C ALA A 18 4.63 -21.42 45.35
N GLN A 19 5.69 -21.18 44.59
CA GLN A 19 6.95 -20.65 45.16
C GLN A 19 8.03 -20.44 44.09
N ALA A 20 8.78 -19.36 44.32
CA ALA A 20 9.88 -18.85 43.55
C ALA A 20 11.07 -19.80 43.45
N ARG A 21 11.87 -19.65 42.38
CA ARG A 21 13.34 -19.79 42.41
C ARG A 21 13.97 -19.04 41.25
N ALA A 22 14.37 -17.80 41.53
CA ALA A 22 15.37 -17.08 40.76
C ALA A 22 16.74 -17.76 40.95
N ARG A 23 17.47 -18.00 39.86
CA ARG A 23 18.88 -18.38 39.91
C ARG A 23 19.67 -17.50 38.95
N TRP A 24 20.52 -16.70 39.58
CA TRP A 24 21.53 -15.83 39.02
C TRP A 24 22.65 -16.64 38.39
N TRP A 25 23.24 -16.14 37.30
CA TRP A 25 24.64 -16.41 36.95
C TRP A 25 25.31 -15.08 36.61
N GLN A 26 26.24 -14.70 37.49
CA GLN A 26 27.28 -13.69 37.25
C GLN A 26 28.48 -14.38 36.61
N ALA A 27 29.09 -13.72 35.62
CA ALA A 27 30.51 -13.80 35.29
C ALA A 27 30.85 -12.42 34.73
N GLY A 28 31.84 -11.66 35.18
CA GLY A 28 33.10 -12.00 35.82
C GLY A 28 34.13 -11.11 35.13
N VAL A 29 34.33 -9.90 35.65
CA VAL A 29 35.24 -8.88 35.14
C VAL A 29 36.69 -9.33 35.36
N VAL A 30 37.52 -9.26 34.30
CA VAL A 30 38.98 -9.26 34.43
C VAL A 30 39.51 -8.00 33.75
N ALA A 31 40.06 -7.10 34.57
CA ALA A 31 40.83 -5.95 34.15
C ALA A 31 42.27 -6.38 33.85
N GLY A 32 42.84 -5.90 32.75
CA GLY A 32 44.21 -6.22 32.33
C GLY A 32 44.79 -5.21 31.37
N VAL A 33 45.41 -4.17 31.95
CA VAL A 33 46.65 -3.48 31.53
C VAL A 33 46.70 -2.81 30.15
N CYS A 34 46.86 -1.48 30.20
CA CYS A 34 47.31 -0.62 29.11
C CYS A 34 48.76 -0.92 28.71
N VAL A 35 49.00 -1.15 27.42
CA VAL A 35 50.31 -0.93 26.78
C VAL A 35 50.05 -0.11 25.52
N ALA A 36 50.57 1.13 25.53
CA ALA A 36 50.61 2.01 24.37
C ALA A 36 51.76 1.60 23.46
N LEU A 37 51.47 1.34 22.19
CA LEU A 37 52.47 1.32 21.12
C LEU A 37 51.87 2.02 19.90
N ALA A 38 52.49 3.15 19.57
CA ALA A 38 52.21 3.97 18.40
C ALA A 38 52.67 3.26 17.11
N GLY A 39 51.87 3.36 16.05
CA GLY A 39 52.20 2.81 14.74
C GLY A 39 51.25 3.29 13.66
N THR A 40 51.53 4.49 13.13
CA THR A 40 51.22 5.02 11.78
C THR A 40 49.91 4.59 11.11
N GLY A 41 48.95 5.52 11.10
CA GLY A 41 47.72 5.42 10.31
C GLY A 41 47.96 5.57 8.81
N LEU A 42 47.42 4.63 8.05
CA LEU A 42 47.05 4.77 6.65
C LEU A 42 45.52 4.67 6.59
N SER A 43 44.85 5.81 6.44
CA SER A 43 43.41 5.88 6.24
C SER A 43 43.08 5.41 4.82
N PRO A 44 42.06 4.55 4.62
CA PRO A 44 41.43 4.41 3.32
C PRO A 44 40.68 5.71 3.00
N ALA A 45 40.90 6.23 1.79
CA ALA A 45 40.23 7.41 1.29
C ALA A 45 38.71 7.22 1.32
N THR A 46 38.04 7.98 2.19
CA THR A 46 36.61 8.22 2.11
C THR A 46 36.35 9.05 0.86
N ALA A 47 35.80 8.42 -0.17
CA ALA A 47 35.18 9.16 -1.26
C ALA A 47 34.04 9.98 -0.65
N ALA A 48 34.24 11.30 -0.57
CA ALA A 48 33.23 12.23 -0.13
C ALA A 48 32.01 12.10 -1.04
N ALA A 49 30.87 11.73 -0.46
CA ALA A 49 29.59 11.87 -1.12
C ALA A 49 29.39 13.34 -1.46
N THR A 50 29.51 13.69 -2.73
CA THR A 50 29.07 14.98 -3.25
C THR A 50 27.57 15.08 -2.98
N GLY A 51 27.19 16.09 -2.18
CA GLY A 51 25.85 16.27 -1.65
C GLY A 51 24.77 16.10 -2.71
N SER A 52 23.80 15.24 -2.39
CA SER A 52 22.53 15.18 -3.08
C SER A 52 21.84 16.54 -2.95
N ALA A 53 21.55 17.16 -4.09
CA ALA A 53 20.71 18.33 -4.16
C ALA A 53 19.35 18.04 -3.48
N PRO A 54 18.76 19.01 -2.77
CA PRO A 54 17.43 18.83 -2.20
C PRO A 54 16.44 18.49 -3.33
N ALA A 55 15.57 17.52 -3.06
CA ALA A 55 14.48 17.15 -3.95
C ALA A 55 13.73 18.41 -4.40
N THR A 56 13.67 18.63 -5.71
CA THR A 56 12.95 19.76 -6.30
C THR A 56 11.51 19.71 -5.80
N ALA A 57 11.09 20.74 -5.06
CA ALA A 57 9.73 20.83 -4.56
C ALA A 57 8.73 20.72 -5.73
N PRO A 58 7.62 19.98 -5.58
CA PRO A 58 6.64 19.84 -6.64
C PRO A 58 6.08 21.21 -7.05
N VAL A 59 6.04 21.46 -8.35
CA VAL A 59 5.54 22.69 -8.95
C VAL A 59 4.06 22.87 -8.60
N ARG A 60 3.73 23.86 -7.76
CA ARG A 60 2.35 24.29 -7.53
C ARG A 60 1.94 25.25 -8.64
N THR A 61 1.07 24.84 -9.54
CA THR A 61 0.33 25.76 -10.42
C THR A 61 -0.83 26.36 -9.62
N ARG A 62 -0.88 27.70 -9.55
CA ARG A 62 -1.98 28.44 -8.90
C ARG A 62 -3.22 28.37 -9.78
N GLY A 63 -4.31 27.79 -9.28
CA GLY A 63 -5.63 27.83 -9.94
C GLY A 63 -6.11 26.52 -10.58
N ALA A 64 -5.36 25.42 -10.44
CA ALA A 64 -5.82 24.06 -10.72
C ALA A 64 -5.71 23.22 -9.44
N ASP A 65 -6.56 22.20 -9.30
CA ASP A 65 -6.46 21.23 -8.21
C ASP A 65 -5.02 20.69 -8.13
N PRO A 66 -4.37 20.72 -6.95
CA PRO A 66 -2.99 20.23 -6.83
C PRO A 66 -2.87 18.76 -7.26
N VAL A 67 -1.93 18.50 -8.18
CA VAL A 67 -1.53 17.15 -8.60
C VAL A 67 -0.04 16.97 -8.32
N VAL A 68 0.32 15.88 -7.64
CA VAL A 68 1.71 15.53 -7.33
C VAL A 68 2.00 14.13 -7.84
N THR A 69 3.04 14.00 -8.65
CA THR A 69 3.51 12.72 -9.19
C THR A 69 4.80 12.30 -8.50
N PHE A 70 4.80 11.09 -7.93
CA PHE A 70 5.93 10.45 -7.28
C PHE A 70 6.50 9.38 -8.22
N GLY A 71 7.75 9.57 -8.63
CA GLY A 71 8.55 8.57 -9.33
C GLY A 71 9.32 7.67 -8.36
N PHE A 72 9.89 6.59 -8.89
CA PHE A 72 10.72 5.67 -8.09
C PHE A 72 12.02 6.32 -7.60
N THR A 73 12.30 6.17 -6.31
CA THR A 73 13.51 6.69 -5.64
C THR A 73 14.29 5.62 -4.87
N GLY A 74 13.75 4.40 -4.74
CA GLY A 74 14.29 3.36 -3.86
C GLY A 74 14.12 3.62 -2.36
N ALA A 75 13.36 4.66 -1.98
CA ALA A 75 13.13 5.02 -0.58
C ALA A 75 11.73 5.66 -0.39
N PRO A 76 11.18 5.68 0.85
CA PRO A 76 9.91 6.34 1.14
C PRO A 76 9.93 7.84 0.83
N GLN A 77 8.80 8.35 0.33
CA GLN A 77 8.52 9.75 0.07
C GLN A 77 7.30 10.19 0.89
N SER A 78 7.06 11.50 1.03
CA SER A 78 5.95 12.00 1.85
C SER A 78 5.26 13.22 1.23
N LEU A 79 3.96 13.35 1.51
CA LEU A 79 3.16 14.52 1.14
C LEU A 79 2.23 14.90 2.29
N THR A 80 2.22 16.18 2.66
CA THR A 80 1.20 16.71 3.57
C THR A 80 0.03 17.25 2.77
N ILE A 81 -1.11 16.60 2.92
CA ILE A 81 -2.40 16.98 2.36
C ILE A 81 -3.06 17.94 3.36
N PRO A 82 -3.61 19.08 2.91
CA PRO A 82 -4.30 20.00 3.81
C PRO A 82 -5.55 19.37 4.43
N ALA A 83 -6.08 20.00 5.47
CA ALA A 83 -7.42 19.67 5.97
C ALA A 83 -8.47 19.95 4.89
N GLN A 84 -9.61 19.29 5.03
CA GLN A 84 -10.79 19.45 4.19
C GLN A 84 -10.50 19.20 2.70
N ALA A 85 -9.60 18.27 2.41
CA ALA A 85 -9.22 17.91 1.05
C ALA A 85 -9.88 16.58 0.66
N VAL A 86 -10.50 16.53 -0.52
CA VAL A 86 -10.90 15.27 -1.17
C VAL A 86 -9.74 14.80 -2.02
N VAL A 87 -9.26 13.58 -1.78
CA VAL A 87 -7.99 13.09 -2.32
C VAL A 87 -8.23 11.91 -3.25
N THR A 88 -7.73 12.00 -4.49
CA THR A 88 -7.66 10.86 -5.40
C THR A 88 -6.22 10.36 -5.49
N ILE A 89 -6.04 9.06 -5.27
CA ILE A 89 -4.77 8.36 -5.40
C ILE A 89 -4.85 7.47 -6.62
N THR A 90 -3.87 7.58 -7.51
CA THR A 90 -3.56 6.58 -8.55
C THR A 90 -2.21 5.98 -8.21
N ALA A 91 -2.18 4.68 -7.92
CA ALA A 91 -0.94 3.95 -7.66
C ALA A 91 -0.73 2.87 -8.73
N ASP A 92 0.45 2.86 -9.33
CA ASP A 92 0.90 1.89 -10.31
C ASP A 92 2.05 1.09 -9.69
N GLY A 93 1.85 -0.21 -9.43
CA GLY A 93 2.89 -1.13 -8.99
C GLY A 93 3.91 -1.39 -10.10
N ALA A 94 5.13 -1.81 -9.76
CA ALA A 94 6.17 -2.06 -10.75
C ALA A 94 6.01 -3.42 -11.45
N GLY A 95 6.56 -3.53 -12.65
CA GLY A 95 6.63 -4.80 -13.36
C GLY A 95 7.73 -5.72 -12.82
N GLY A 96 7.49 -7.02 -12.92
CA GLY A 96 8.54 -8.01 -12.77
C GLY A 96 9.57 -7.90 -13.88
N ALA A 97 10.79 -8.38 -13.63
CA ALA A 97 11.80 -8.42 -14.66
C ALA A 97 11.63 -9.63 -15.59
N ASP A 98 12.07 -9.45 -16.82
CA ASP A 98 12.44 -10.51 -17.76
C ASP A 98 13.92 -10.35 -18.13
N ASN A 99 14.47 -11.15 -19.05
CA ASN A 99 15.85 -11.00 -19.51
C ASN A 99 15.99 -10.21 -20.82
N ALA A 100 14.98 -9.42 -21.23
CA ALA A 100 15.06 -8.61 -22.44
C ALA A 100 16.23 -7.61 -22.37
N GLY A 101 16.99 -7.49 -23.46
CA GLY A 101 18.18 -6.62 -23.54
C GLY A 101 19.45 -7.21 -22.91
N THR A 102 19.45 -8.48 -22.52
CA THR A 102 20.65 -9.20 -22.03
C THR A 102 21.20 -10.15 -23.09
N SER A 103 22.26 -10.89 -22.78
CA SER A 103 22.83 -11.93 -23.67
C SER A 103 21.93 -13.16 -23.86
N CYS A 104 20.86 -13.29 -23.08
CA CYS A 104 19.90 -14.37 -23.23
C CYS A 104 19.07 -14.18 -24.52
N SER A 105 19.15 -15.15 -25.43
CA SER A 105 18.58 -15.07 -26.77
C SER A 105 17.06 -15.16 -26.84
N VAL A 106 16.43 -15.79 -25.84
CA VAL A 106 14.98 -15.86 -25.66
C VAL A 106 14.65 -15.61 -24.20
N THR A 107 13.49 -15.02 -23.91
CA THR A 107 13.03 -14.76 -22.55
C THR A 107 11.52 -14.89 -22.46
N GLY A 108 11.03 -15.42 -21.34
CA GLY A 108 9.64 -15.16 -20.96
C GLY A 108 9.45 -13.67 -20.63
N THR A 109 8.22 -13.22 -20.47
CA THR A 109 7.90 -11.83 -20.15
C THR A 109 7.59 -11.67 -18.66
N GLY A 110 8.11 -10.62 -18.03
CA GLY A 110 7.76 -10.25 -16.67
C GLY A 110 6.29 -9.82 -16.58
N GLY A 111 5.65 -10.10 -15.45
CA GLY A 111 4.30 -9.66 -15.18
C GLY A 111 4.22 -8.14 -15.04
N THR A 112 3.10 -7.56 -15.45
CA THR A 112 2.80 -6.14 -15.28
C THR A 112 2.26 -5.89 -13.88
N GLY A 113 2.66 -4.80 -13.23
CA GLY A 113 2.08 -4.37 -11.95
C GLY A 113 0.61 -3.95 -12.08
N ALA A 114 -0.08 -3.81 -10.96
CA ALA A 114 -1.46 -3.31 -10.93
C ALA A 114 -1.50 -1.78 -10.95
N ARG A 115 -2.62 -1.25 -11.40
CA ARG A 115 -3.04 0.14 -11.22
C ARG A 115 -4.26 0.17 -10.31
N VAL A 116 -4.16 0.91 -9.22
CA VAL A 116 -5.24 1.13 -8.26
C VAL A 116 -5.58 2.60 -8.23
N VAL A 117 -6.85 2.92 -8.48
CA VAL A 117 -7.38 4.29 -8.34
C VAL A 117 -8.42 4.27 -7.24
N THR A 118 -8.37 5.21 -6.31
CA THR A 118 -9.42 5.40 -5.30
C THR A 118 -9.50 6.86 -4.86
N THR A 119 -10.69 7.30 -4.44
CA THR A 119 -10.91 8.63 -3.87
C THR A 119 -11.25 8.50 -2.39
N LEU A 120 -10.42 9.07 -1.54
CA LEU A 120 -10.56 9.03 -0.08
C LEU A 120 -11.63 10.02 0.40
N PRO A 121 -12.23 9.78 1.57
CA PRO A 121 -13.05 10.78 2.24
C PRO A 121 -12.28 12.08 2.49
N GLN A 122 -13.02 13.17 2.65
CA GLN A 122 -12.47 14.46 2.99
C GLN A 122 -11.62 14.38 4.26
N THR A 123 -10.40 14.92 4.21
CA THR A 123 -9.53 15.02 5.40
C THR A 123 -10.14 15.97 6.43
N THR A 124 -10.01 15.68 7.72
CA THR A 124 -10.49 16.59 8.79
C THR A 124 -9.38 17.48 9.35
N ALA A 125 -8.12 17.08 9.16
CA ALA A 125 -6.93 17.80 9.59
C ALA A 125 -5.81 17.63 8.55
N PRO A 126 -4.74 18.46 8.60
CA PRO A 126 -3.57 18.24 7.76
C PRO A 126 -3.02 16.84 7.97
N THR A 127 -2.95 16.05 6.89
CA THR A 127 -2.63 14.63 6.94
C THR A 127 -1.36 14.37 6.15
N THR A 128 -0.33 13.81 6.79
CA THR A 128 0.91 13.42 6.09
C THR A 128 0.84 11.97 5.67
N VAL A 129 0.85 11.75 4.36
CA VAL A 129 0.89 10.41 3.77
C VAL A 129 2.33 9.99 3.51
N THR A 130 2.63 8.71 3.71
CA THR A 130 3.87 8.07 3.23
C THR A 130 3.59 7.37 1.90
N VAL A 131 4.45 7.62 0.92
CA VAL A 131 4.37 7.09 -0.44
C VAL A 131 5.60 6.23 -0.73
N ASN A 132 5.38 4.96 -1.03
CA ASN A 132 6.41 4.06 -1.52
C ASN A 132 6.09 3.71 -2.97
N VAL A 133 7.00 4.02 -3.89
CA VAL A 133 6.85 3.67 -5.30
C VAL A 133 7.59 2.36 -5.56
N GLY A 134 6.93 1.38 -6.17
CA GLY A 134 7.53 0.08 -6.47
C GLY A 134 8.72 0.20 -7.41
N GLY A 135 9.80 -0.53 -7.11
CA GLY A 135 10.93 -0.70 -8.01
C GLY A 135 10.72 -1.89 -8.94
N ALA A 136 11.21 -1.81 -10.17
CA ALA A 136 11.25 -2.96 -11.07
C ALA A 136 12.17 -4.05 -10.52
N GLY A 137 11.88 -5.30 -10.88
CA GLY A 137 12.80 -6.41 -10.61
C GLY A 137 14.13 -6.26 -11.34
N GLY A 138 15.17 -6.92 -10.82
CA GLY A 138 16.48 -7.04 -11.45
C GLY A 138 16.51 -8.15 -12.50
N LYS A 139 17.31 -7.95 -13.54
CA LYS A 139 17.58 -8.95 -14.59
C LYS A 139 18.33 -10.15 -13.99
N GLY A 140 17.99 -11.36 -14.44
CA GLY A 140 18.60 -12.60 -13.99
C GLY A 140 19.83 -12.98 -14.80
N CYS A 141 19.79 -12.85 -16.13
CA CYS A 141 20.85 -13.25 -17.07
C CYS A 141 22.14 -12.44 -16.91
N ASN A 142 22.89 -12.70 -15.84
CA ASN A 142 23.98 -11.85 -15.36
C ASN A 142 25.28 -12.62 -15.11
N GLY A 143 25.26 -13.96 -15.10
CA GLY A 143 26.45 -14.79 -14.94
C GLY A 143 27.07 -14.76 -13.54
N THR A 144 26.37 -14.18 -12.56
CA THR A 144 26.88 -14.04 -11.19
C THR A 144 26.58 -15.25 -10.32
N GLY A 145 25.75 -16.18 -10.80
CA GLY A 145 25.22 -17.29 -10.00
C GLY A 145 24.08 -16.87 -9.07
N SER A 146 23.82 -15.57 -8.91
CA SER A 146 22.71 -15.04 -8.12
C SER A 146 21.58 -14.57 -9.01
N GLY A 147 20.35 -14.94 -8.64
CA GLY A 147 19.16 -14.42 -9.30
C GLY A 147 19.08 -12.90 -9.25
N GLY A 148 18.37 -12.33 -10.23
CA GLY A 148 18.10 -10.90 -10.27
C GLY A 148 17.42 -10.44 -8.99
N ALA A 149 17.85 -9.29 -8.46
CA ALA A 149 17.33 -8.75 -7.21
C ALA A 149 15.82 -8.47 -7.29
N GLY A 150 15.11 -8.60 -6.18
CA GLY A 150 13.71 -8.18 -6.08
C GLY A 150 13.57 -6.66 -6.15
N GLY A 151 12.48 -6.20 -6.74
CA GLY A 151 12.12 -4.79 -6.80
C GLY A 151 11.82 -4.21 -5.42
N PHE A 152 12.21 -2.96 -5.20
CA PHE A 152 11.95 -2.25 -3.94
C PHE A 152 10.46 -2.27 -3.56
N ASN A 153 10.18 -2.40 -2.26
CA ASN A 153 8.83 -2.50 -1.69
C ASN A 153 8.15 -3.85 -1.99
N GLY A 154 8.86 -4.94 -1.70
CA GLY A 154 8.28 -6.28 -1.57
C GLY A 154 8.53 -7.25 -2.72
N GLY A 155 9.22 -6.86 -3.79
CA GLY A 155 9.64 -7.81 -4.82
C GLY A 155 10.70 -8.78 -4.28
N ALA A 156 10.68 -10.03 -4.76
CA ALA A 156 11.65 -11.05 -4.34
C ALA A 156 12.67 -11.38 -5.44
N PRO A 157 13.86 -11.88 -5.05
CA PRO A 157 14.87 -12.29 -6.02
C PRO A 157 14.43 -13.51 -6.82
N GLY A 158 14.93 -13.64 -8.04
CA GLY A 158 14.85 -14.87 -8.80
C GLY A 158 15.75 -15.97 -8.25
N GLY A 159 15.63 -17.16 -8.81
CA GLY A 159 16.48 -18.30 -8.46
C GLY A 159 17.91 -18.13 -8.99
N GLY A 160 18.87 -18.55 -8.18
CA GLY A 160 20.28 -18.61 -8.56
C GLY A 160 20.70 -19.96 -9.12
N ILE A 161 21.99 -20.07 -9.43
CA ILE A 161 22.66 -21.30 -9.85
C ILE A 161 23.97 -21.43 -9.09
N SER A 162 24.40 -22.65 -8.77
CA SER A 162 25.62 -22.90 -7.96
C SER A 162 26.94 -22.65 -8.72
N ALA A 163 26.90 -22.09 -9.93
CA ALA A 163 28.07 -21.86 -10.78
C ALA A 163 28.02 -20.46 -11.42
N THR A 164 29.18 -19.83 -11.63
CA THR A 164 29.26 -18.50 -12.26
C THR A 164 29.57 -18.61 -13.75
N GLY A 165 29.30 -17.55 -14.52
CA GLY A 165 29.59 -17.45 -15.95
C GLY A 165 28.49 -17.94 -16.88
N PHE A 166 27.32 -18.34 -16.35
CA PHE A 166 26.17 -18.79 -17.14
C PHE A 166 25.01 -17.79 -17.04
N GLY A 167 24.42 -17.39 -18.16
CA GLY A 167 23.22 -16.54 -18.17
C GLY A 167 21.94 -17.36 -18.01
N ALA A 168 21.75 -17.96 -16.84
CA ALA A 168 20.67 -18.89 -16.56
C ALA A 168 19.85 -18.52 -15.31
N GLU A 169 20.24 -17.47 -14.61
CA GLU A 169 19.60 -17.06 -13.37
C GLU A 169 18.21 -16.45 -13.64
N GLY A 170 17.32 -16.62 -12.66
CA GLY A 170 15.97 -16.10 -12.72
C GLY A 170 15.95 -14.60 -12.46
N PRO A 171 15.13 -13.82 -13.19
CA PRO A 171 14.92 -12.41 -12.87
C PRO A 171 14.10 -12.24 -11.58
N GLY A 172 14.18 -11.05 -10.99
CA GLY A 172 13.45 -10.68 -9.76
C GLY A 172 12.05 -10.13 -10.02
N GLY A 173 11.17 -10.27 -9.02
CA GLY A 173 9.80 -9.76 -9.07
C GLY A 173 9.72 -8.25 -8.83
N GLY A 174 8.68 -7.61 -9.34
CA GLY A 174 8.42 -6.18 -9.19
C GLY A 174 7.89 -5.84 -7.80
N GLY A 175 8.22 -4.64 -7.33
CA GLY A 175 7.72 -4.10 -6.08
C GLY A 175 6.32 -3.51 -6.17
N ALA A 176 5.61 -3.45 -5.04
CA ALA A 176 4.32 -2.78 -4.96
C ALA A 176 4.49 -1.25 -4.85
N SER A 177 3.49 -0.50 -5.30
CA SER A 177 3.36 0.93 -4.95
C SER A 177 2.31 1.09 -3.87
N SER A 178 2.60 1.84 -2.82
CA SER A 178 1.68 1.99 -1.68
C SER A 178 1.64 3.40 -1.11
N VAL A 179 0.48 3.75 -0.57
CA VAL A 179 0.23 5.00 0.16
C VAL A 179 -0.37 4.65 1.52
N SER A 180 0.12 5.29 2.59
CA SER A 180 -0.31 4.97 3.96
C SER A 180 -0.32 6.16 4.92
N VAL A 181 -1.16 6.07 5.95
CA VAL A 181 -1.23 6.97 7.11
C VAL A 181 -1.45 6.10 8.36
N GLY A 182 -0.37 5.55 8.90
CA GLY A 182 -0.43 4.55 9.99
C GLY A 182 -0.98 3.17 9.59
N SER A 183 -1.85 3.11 8.57
CA SER A 183 -2.30 1.92 7.85
C SER A 183 -2.31 2.18 6.34
N PHE A 184 -2.41 1.12 5.53
CA PHE A 184 -2.49 1.29 4.08
C PHE A 184 -3.80 1.97 3.66
N LEU A 185 -3.67 2.95 2.78
CA LEU A 185 -4.78 3.57 2.05
C LEU A 185 -4.94 2.88 0.69
N VAL A 186 -3.82 2.60 0.02
CA VAL A 186 -3.75 1.90 -1.26
C VAL A 186 -2.48 1.05 -1.32
N VAL A 187 -2.60 -0.13 -1.93
CA VAL A 187 -1.49 -0.96 -2.40
C VAL A 187 -1.79 -1.41 -3.82
N ALA A 188 -0.93 -1.06 -4.78
CA ALA A 188 -0.94 -1.60 -6.12
C ALA A 188 0.14 -2.69 -6.22
N GLY A 189 -0.29 -3.95 -6.37
CA GLY A 189 0.60 -5.11 -6.40
C GLY A 189 1.60 -5.05 -7.56
N GLY A 190 2.83 -5.50 -7.32
CA GLY A 190 3.86 -5.67 -8.34
C GLY A 190 3.68 -6.94 -9.15
N GLY A 191 4.19 -6.95 -10.38
CA GLY A 191 4.19 -8.15 -11.23
C GLY A 191 5.26 -9.17 -10.81
N GLY A 192 5.00 -10.45 -11.03
CA GLY A 192 6.00 -11.50 -10.86
C GLY A 192 7.02 -11.51 -12.00
N ALA A 193 8.21 -12.05 -11.76
CA ALA A 193 9.26 -12.14 -12.78
C ALA A 193 8.99 -13.27 -13.79
N ALA A 194 9.61 -13.20 -14.95
CA ALA A 194 9.67 -14.35 -15.86
C ALA A 194 10.49 -15.50 -15.24
N GLY A 195 10.26 -16.72 -15.71
CA GLY A 195 11.19 -17.83 -15.52
C GLY A 195 12.48 -17.56 -16.29
N GLY A 196 13.60 -18.00 -15.73
CA GLY A 196 14.89 -17.94 -16.38
C GLY A 196 14.91 -18.74 -17.68
N THR A 197 15.89 -18.43 -18.52
CA THR A 197 16.06 -19.01 -19.86
C THR A 197 17.42 -19.65 -19.98
N GLY A 198 17.45 -20.92 -20.39
CA GLY A 198 18.67 -21.63 -20.74
C GLY A 198 18.42 -22.47 -22.00
N SER A 199 19.49 -22.70 -22.78
CA SER A 199 19.47 -23.47 -24.03
C SER A 199 18.51 -22.99 -25.12
N GLY A 200 18.09 -21.73 -25.10
CA GLY A 200 17.15 -21.20 -26.10
C GLY A 200 15.68 -21.54 -25.82
N LEU A 201 15.34 -21.95 -24.59
CA LEU A 201 13.96 -22.13 -24.14
C LEU A 201 13.39 -20.87 -23.50
N THR A 202 12.17 -20.50 -23.90
CA THR A 202 11.40 -19.43 -23.28
C THR A 202 10.90 -19.86 -21.90
N GLY A 203 11.22 -19.08 -20.87
CA GLY A 203 10.71 -19.27 -19.51
C GLY A 203 9.22 -18.99 -19.38
N GLY A 204 8.59 -19.50 -18.33
CA GLY A 204 7.20 -19.14 -18.02
C GLY A 204 7.04 -17.64 -17.74
N ASN A 205 5.94 -17.04 -18.17
CA ASN A 205 5.72 -15.61 -17.92
C ASN A 205 5.37 -15.35 -16.45
N GLY A 206 5.72 -14.15 -15.98
CA GLY A 206 5.32 -13.69 -14.66
C GLY A 206 3.81 -13.38 -14.59
N GLY A 207 3.23 -13.55 -13.40
CA GLY A 207 1.85 -13.17 -13.14
C GLY A 207 1.68 -11.67 -12.94
N ASN A 208 0.57 -11.11 -13.40
CA ASN A 208 0.26 -9.69 -13.24
C ASN A 208 -0.14 -9.35 -11.80
N GLY A 209 0.10 -8.11 -11.36
CA GLY A 209 -0.40 -7.60 -10.08
C GLY A 209 -1.92 -7.58 -10.00
N GLY A 210 -2.48 -7.56 -8.80
CA GLY A 210 -3.92 -7.76 -8.57
C GLY A 210 -4.84 -6.76 -9.26
N THR A 211 -5.72 -7.27 -10.13
CA THR A 211 -6.76 -6.53 -10.86
C THR A 211 -8.16 -7.00 -10.48
N SER A 212 -9.21 -6.32 -10.97
CA SER A 212 -10.59 -6.79 -10.87
C SER A 212 -11.24 -6.85 -12.26
N PRO A 213 -11.67 -8.03 -12.76
CA PRO A 213 -11.52 -9.37 -12.17
C PRO A 213 -10.06 -9.75 -11.88
N ASP A 214 -9.87 -10.77 -11.04
CA ASP A 214 -8.55 -11.25 -10.64
C ASP A 214 -7.61 -11.43 -11.84
N ALA A 215 -6.35 -11.08 -11.64
CA ALA A 215 -5.43 -10.88 -12.74
C ALA A 215 -5.10 -12.20 -13.45
N THR A 216 -4.88 -12.11 -14.76
CA THR A 216 -4.47 -13.26 -15.56
C THR A 216 -3.08 -13.74 -15.13
N GLY A 217 -2.95 -15.06 -15.02
CA GLY A 217 -1.65 -15.70 -14.87
C GLY A 217 -0.81 -15.59 -16.15
N GLY A 218 0.50 -15.75 -15.99
CA GLY A 218 1.44 -15.86 -17.10
C GLY A 218 1.27 -17.18 -17.87
N THR A 219 1.72 -17.18 -19.12
CA THR A 219 1.75 -18.38 -19.95
C THR A 219 2.89 -19.31 -19.56
N THR A 220 2.67 -20.62 -19.76
CA THR A 220 3.71 -21.66 -19.62
C THR A 220 4.87 -21.42 -20.58
N GLY A 221 6.08 -21.79 -20.14
CA GLY A 221 7.29 -21.71 -20.95
C GLY A 221 7.42 -22.87 -21.95
N SER A 222 8.66 -23.24 -22.27
CA SER A 222 8.99 -24.26 -23.26
C SER A 222 9.76 -25.45 -22.68
N ALA A 223 9.63 -26.60 -23.36
CA ALA A 223 10.36 -27.83 -23.04
C ALA A 223 10.66 -28.62 -24.32
N THR A 224 11.72 -29.40 -24.30
CA THR A 224 12.19 -30.22 -25.43
C THR A 224 12.59 -31.61 -24.96
N GLY A 225 12.26 -32.62 -25.77
CA GLY A 225 12.61 -34.01 -25.53
C GLY A 225 11.52 -34.84 -24.82
N PRO A 226 11.66 -36.18 -24.81
CA PRO A 226 10.61 -37.08 -24.33
C PRO A 226 10.35 -36.94 -22.83
N GLY A 227 9.08 -36.81 -22.46
CA GLY A 227 8.64 -36.75 -21.06
C GLY A 227 8.96 -35.45 -20.32
N ALA A 228 9.40 -34.41 -21.03
CA ALA A 228 9.60 -33.08 -20.45
C ALA A 228 8.29 -32.30 -20.34
N ALA A 229 8.14 -31.51 -19.27
CA ALA A 229 7.08 -30.52 -19.13
C ALA A 229 7.66 -29.17 -18.72
N ALA A 230 7.24 -28.12 -19.41
CA ALA A 230 7.75 -26.77 -19.21
C ALA A 230 7.30 -26.16 -17.87
N GLY A 231 8.16 -25.31 -17.30
CA GLY A 231 7.79 -24.49 -16.15
C GLY A 231 6.58 -23.61 -16.48
N HIS A 232 5.62 -23.55 -15.55
CA HIS A 232 4.38 -22.81 -15.76
C HIS A 232 4.57 -21.32 -15.53
N GLY A 233 3.69 -20.49 -16.10
CA GLY A 233 3.63 -19.08 -15.73
C GLY A 233 3.09 -18.89 -14.32
N GLY A 234 3.42 -17.75 -13.70
CA GLY A 234 2.91 -17.41 -12.37
C GLY A 234 1.46 -16.96 -12.40
N GLY A 235 0.70 -17.24 -11.35
CA GLY A 235 -0.67 -16.74 -11.19
C GLY A 235 -0.70 -15.23 -11.01
N GLY A 236 -1.78 -14.58 -11.47
CA GLY A 236 -2.02 -13.17 -11.20
C GLY A 236 -2.42 -12.93 -9.74
N GLY A 237 -2.16 -11.73 -9.24
CA GLY A 237 -2.63 -11.29 -7.93
C GLY A 237 -4.15 -11.13 -7.90
N SER A 238 -4.71 -11.13 -6.69
CA SER A 238 -6.14 -10.90 -6.46
C SER A 238 -6.40 -9.51 -5.89
N THR A 239 -7.67 -9.07 -5.94
CA THR A 239 -8.18 -7.93 -5.14
C THR A 239 -9.22 -8.37 -4.12
N SER A 240 -9.68 -9.62 -4.20
CA SER A 240 -10.82 -10.16 -3.45
C SER A 240 -10.40 -11.25 -2.47
N THR A 241 -9.34 -11.99 -2.81
CA THR A 241 -8.72 -12.99 -1.95
C THR A 241 -7.50 -12.36 -1.29
N THR A 242 -7.35 -12.57 0.02
CA THR A 242 -6.21 -12.11 0.82
C THR A 242 -4.94 -12.91 0.50
N THR A 243 -4.67 -13.14 -0.78
CA THR A 243 -3.58 -13.99 -1.28
C THR A 243 -2.99 -13.38 -2.55
N GLY A 244 -1.66 -13.42 -2.67
CA GLY A 244 -0.99 -13.13 -3.93
C GLY A 244 -1.15 -14.26 -4.93
N GLY A 245 -0.70 -14.03 -6.15
CA GLY A 245 -0.68 -15.05 -7.20
C GLY A 245 0.26 -16.20 -6.85
N ALA A 246 -0.15 -17.43 -7.18
CA ALA A 246 0.69 -18.60 -7.00
C ALA A 246 1.97 -18.50 -7.86
N GLY A 247 3.08 -19.02 -7.36
CA GLY A 247 4.27 -19.21 -8.19
C GLY A 247 4.03 -20.25 -9.27
N GLY A 248 4.65 -20.07 -10.44
CA GLY A 248 4.63 -21.05 -11.51
C GLY A 248 5.36 -22.33 -11.12
N ALA A 249 4.79 -23.48 -11.48
CA ALA A 249 5.41 -24.78 -11.20
C ALA A 249 6.77 -24.93 -11.90
N ALA A 250 7.65 -25.72 -11.29
CA ALA A 250 8.95 -26.04 -11.83
C ALA A 250 8.85 -26.84 -13.15
N GLY A 251 9.82 -26.66 -14.04
CA GLY A 251 9.96 -27.52 -15.22
C GLY A 251 10.40 -28.92 -14.80
N THR A 252 9.83 -29.94 -15.42
CA THR A 252 10.13 -31.34 -15.08
C THR A 252 10.72 -32.08 -16.27
N VAL A 253 11.76 -32.87 -16.00
CA VAL A 253 12.33 -33.82 -16.96
C VAL A 253 12.57 -35.15 -16.25
N PRO A 254 12.52 -36.30 -16.94
CA PRO A 254 12.68 -37.60 -16.30
C PRO A 254 14.02 -37.74 -15.56
N SER A 255 13.97 -38.35 -14.37
CA SER A 255 15.12 -38.65 -13.52
C SER A 255 15.83 -37.43 -12.91
N CYS A 256 15.22 -36.25 -12.96
CA CYS A 256 15.79 -35.00 -12.45
C CYS A 256 14.86 -34.34 -11.42
N ILE A 257 15.46 -33.75 -10.39
CA ILE A 257 14.74 -33.02 -9.34
C ILE A 257 14.79 -31.53 -9.69
N ALA A 258 13.63 -30.89 -9.72
CA ALA A 258 13.50 -29.45 -9.88
C ALA A 258 13.11 -28.81 -8.54
N THR A 259 13.57 -27.58 -8.30
CA THR A 259 13.38 -26.88 -7.04
C THR A 259 12.15 -25.97 -7.13
N PRO A 260 11.13 -26.14 -6.26
CA PRO A 260 10.02 -25.21 -6.18
C PRO A 260 10.49 -23.80 -5.78
N GLY A 261 9.75 -22.78 -6.20
CA GLY A 261 9.92 -21.44 -5.64
C GLY A 261 9.34 -21.34 -4.23
N GLY A 262 9.78 -20.31 -3.50
CA GLY A 262 9.29 -20.02 -2.15
C GLY A 262 7.88 -19.42 -2.14
N PRO A 263 7.16 -19.50 -1.00
CA PRO A 263 5.87 -18.84 -0.85
C PRO A 263 6.04 -17.31 -0.71
N GLY A 264 5.02 -16.56 -1.13
CA GLY A 264 4.91 -15.13 -0.82
C GLY A 264 4.41 -14.88 0.60
N GLY A 265 4.81 -13.77 1.20
CA GLY A 265 4.41 -13.33 2.55
C GLY A 265 3.21 -12.37 2.54
N GLY A 266 2.59 -12.20 3.71
CA GLY A 266 1.59 -11.16 3.97
C GLY A 266 2.21 -9.85 4.44
N PHE A 267 1.39 -8.80 4.52
CA PHE A 267 1.78 -7.50 5.06
C PHE A 267 1.81 -7.47 6.60
N ALA A 268 2.51 -6.49 7.17
CA ALA A 268 2.50 -6.20 8.60
C ALA A 268 2.50 -4.68 8.84
N GLY A 269 1.40 -4.15 9.41
CA GLY A 269 1.22 -2.70 9.54
C GLY A 269 1.22 -2.02 8.17
N THR A 270 2.19 -1.13 7.94
CA THR A 270 2.45 -0.47 6.65
C THR A 270 3.62 -1.07 5.87
N THR A 271 4.10 -2.25 6.26
CA THR A 271 5.12 -3.00 5.53
C THR A 271 4.45 -3.93 4.53
N ILE A 272 4.83 -3.81 3.26
CA ILE A 272 4.32 -4.61 2.14
C ILE A 272 4.76 -6.07 2.28
N GLY A 273 3.91 -7.00 1.85
CA GLY A 273 4.26 -8.41 1.78
C GLY A 273 5.41 -8.66 0.80
N THR A 274 6.36 -9.48 1.21
CA THR A 274 7.53 -9.85 0.40
C THR A 274 7.23 -11.06 -0.48
N GLY A 275 7.58 -10.99 -1.76
CA GLY A 275 7.42 -12.08 -2.71
C GLY A 275 8.18 -13.35 -2.31
N GLY A 276 7.83 -14.45 -2.95
CA GLY A 276 8.59 -15.69 -2.85
C GLY A 276 9.84 -15.67 -3.73
N ALA A 277 10.96 -16.17 -3.22
CA ALA A 277 12.18 -16.33 -4.01
C ALA A 277 12.00 -17.39 -5.10
N GLY A 278 12.60 -17.19 -6.27
CA GLY A 278 12.59 -18.19 -7.34
C GLY A 278 13.38 -19.45 -6.97
N GLY A 279 12.97 -20.60 -7.52
CA GLY A 279 13.64 -21.88 -7.31
C GLY A 279 15.04 -21.89 -7.93
N ALA A 280 16.05 -22.23 -7.12
CA ALA A 280 17.44 -22.32 -7.53
C ALA A 280 17.75 -23.64 -8.25
N ILE A 281 18.79 -23.64 -9.09
CA ILE A 281 19.26 -24.87 -9.76
C ILE A 281 20.31 -25.55 -8.88
N ASP A 282 19.88 -26.57 -8.14
CA ASP A 282 20.68 -27.29 -7.15
C ASP A 282 21.14 -28.66 -7.69
N GLY A 283 22.05 -28.66 -8.69
CA GLY A 283 22.91 -29.79 -9.08
C GLY A 283 22.28 -31.14 -9.52
N GLY A 284 20.96 -31.32 -9.40
CA GLY A 284 20.27 -32.62 -9.55
C GLY A 284 20.27 -33.16 -10.98
N CYS A 285 20.07 -32.30 -11.98
CA CYS A 285 20.52 -32.54 -13.36
C CYS A 285 20.82 -31.23 -14.11
N ALA A 286 22.09 -31.11 -14.51
CA ALA A 286 22.78 -30.11 -15.33
C ALA A 286 22.58 -28.61 -14.98
N ALA A 287 23.49 -28.13 -14.13
CA ALA A 287 23.55 -26.79 -13.55
C ALA A 287 23.89 -25.63 -14.51
N THR A 288 24.01 -25.86 -15.82
CA THR A 288 24.65 -24.88 -16.73
C THR A 288 23.86 -24.59 -18.00
N ALA A 289 22.70 -25.23 -18.22
CA ALA A 289 21.98 -25.18 -19.48
C ALA A 289 20.50 -24.78 -19.39
N THR A 290 19.90 -24.70 -18.19
CA THR A 290 18.47 -24.30 -18.04
C THR A 290 18.30 -23.12 -17.12
N GLY A 291 17.13 -22.49 -17.19
CA GLY A 291 16.81 -21.29 -16.43
C GLY A 291 16.25 -21.57 -15.04
N ALA A 292 16.68 -20.78 -14.05
CA ALA A 292 16.13 -20.80 -12.69
C ALA A 292 14.74 -20.15 -12.61
N GLY A 293 14.06 -20.25 -11.47
CA GLY A 293 12.70 -19.72 -11.31
C GLY A 293 12.63 -18.19 -11.15
N GLY A 294 11.53 -17.57 -11.57
CA GLY A 294 11.30 -16.13 -11.40
C GLY A 294 10.91 -15.74 -9.97
N GLY A 295 11.30 -14.54 -9.52
CA GLY A 295 10.89 -13.99 -8.22
C GLY A 295 9.42 -13.53 -8.18
N GLY A 296 8.76 -13.68 -7.04
CA GLY A 296 7.39 -13.20 -6.81
C GLY A 296 7.29 -11.68 -6.66
N GLY A 297 6.16 -11.11 -7.10
CA GLY A 297 5.87 -9.68 -6.96
C GLY A 297 5.42 -9.29 -5.55
N GLY A 298 5.79 -8.09 -5.11
CA GLY A 298 5.34 -7.53 -3.83
C GLY A 298 3.86 -7.12 -3.85
N GLY A 299 3.18 -7.12 -2.72
CA GLY A 299 1.78 -6.72 -2.67
C GLY A 299 1.21 -6.70 -1.26
N TYR A 300 -0.09 -6.44 -1.14
CA TYR A 300 -0.77 -6.54 0.15
C TYR A 300 -0.62 -7.97 0.71
N PHE A 301 -0.72 -8.95 -0.19
CA PHE A 301 -0.16 -10.27 -0.07
C PHE A 301 0.71 -10.51 -1.30
N ALA A 302 1.94 -10.95 -1.09
CA ALA A 302 2.89 -11.09 -2.16
C ALA A 302 2.67 -12.37 -2.96
N GLY A 303 3.14 -12.37 -4.22
CA GLY A 303 3.11 -13.55 -5.07
C GLY A 303 4.19 -14.57 -4.71
N GLY A 304 3.94 -15.84 -5.03
CA GLY A 304 4.93 -16.92 -4.87
C GLY A 304 6.05 -16.86 -5.91
N GLY A 305 7.20 -17.45 -5.61
CA GLY A 305 8.30 -17.62 -6.55
C GLY A 305 8.04 -18.77 -7.53
N GLY A 306 8.51 -18.63 -8.77
CA GLY A 306 8.46 -19.70 -9.76
C GLY A 306 9.48 -20.80 -9.48
N GLY A 307 9.20 -22.03 -9.91
CA GLY A 307 10.13 -23.15 -9.79
C GLY A 307 11.27 -23.12 -10.80
N SER A 308 12.35 -23.84 -10.53
CA SER A 308 13.50 -23.97 -11.43
C SER A 308 13.14 -24.74 -12.71
N GLY A 309 13.96 -24.59 -13.76
CA GLY A 309 13.99 -25.53 -14.87
C GLY A 309 14.76 -26.81 -14.52
N ALA A 310 14.85 -27.72 -15.49
CA ALA A 310 15.58 -28.97 -15.35
C ALA A 310 16.09 -29.49 -16.70
N VAL A 311 17.27 -30.12 -16.73
CA VAL A 311 17.87 -30.71 -17.94
C VAL A 311 18.56 -32.02 -17.61
N ASN A 312 18.30 -33.10 -18.34
CA ASN A 312 18.96 -34.38 -18.12
C ASN A 312 20.23 -34.57 -18.99
N ARG A 313 20.98 -35.64 -18.74
CA ARG A 313 22.23 -35.94 -19.48
C ARG A 313 22.03 -36.28 -20.96
N THR A 314 20.79 -36.54 -21.39
CA THR A 314 20.45 -36.84 -22.79
C THR A 314 19.98 -35.62 -23.56
N GLY A 315 20.02 -34.42 -22.96
CA GLY A 315 19.62 -33.17 -23.61
C GLY A 315 18.10 -32.93 -23.63
N THR A 316 17.32 -33.62 -22.79
CA THR A 316 15.92 -33.29 -22.54
C THR A 316 15.86 -32.13 -21.54
N GLU A 317 15.11 -31.08 -21.85
CA GLU A 317 15.16 -29.80 -21.13
C GLU A 317 13.77 -29.22 -20.88
N ALA A 318 13.63 -28.51 -19.75
CA ALA A 318 12.44 -27.75 -19.39
C ALA A 318 12.84 -26.41 -18.78
N SER A 319 12.14 -25.35 -19.19
CA SER A 319 12.36 -23.99 -18.69
C SER A 319 11.90 -23.82 -17.23
N GLY A 320 12.38 -22.76 -16.58
CA GLY A 320 11.88 -22.33 -15.27
C GLY A 320 10.47 -21.74 -15.33
N GLY A 321 9.78 -21.77 -14.19
CA GLY A 321 8.48 -21.17 -14.00
C GLY A 321 8.56 -19.68 -13.65
N GLY A 322 7.51 -18.94 -14.00
CA GLY A 322 7.38 -17.51 -13.67
C GLY A 322 6.92 -17.27 -12.22
N GLY A 323 7.28 -16.14 -11.65
CA GLY A 323 6.79 -15.71 -10.34
C GLY A 323 5.34 -15.23 -10.39
N GLY A 324 4.60 -15.39 -9.30
CA GLY A 324 3.24 -14.86 -9.15
C GLY A 324 3.22 -13.35 -8.89
N GLY A 325 2.14 -12.68 -9.29
CA GLY A 325 1.94 -11.25 -9.02
C GLY A 325 1.42 -10.98 -7.60
N GLY A 326 1.76 -9.84 -7.03
CA GLY A 326 1.25 -9.42 -5.73
C GLY A 326 -0.21 -8.96 -5.79
N SER A 327 -0.95 -9.14 -4.70
CA SER A 327 -2.33 -8.64 -4.59
C SER A 327 -2.39 -7.13 -4.36
N SER A 328 -3.54 -6.55 -4.72
CA SER A 328 -3.82 -5.12 -4.58
C SER A 328 -4.87 -4.87 -3.50
N PHE A 329 -4.86 -3.67 -2.95
CA PHE A 329 -5.75 -3.25 -1.87
C PHE A 329 -6.09 -1.76 -1.99
N ALA A 330 -7.31 -1.40 -1.63
CA ALA A 330 -7.70 -0.02 -1.34
C ALA A 330 -8.55 -0.01 -0.06
N ALA A 331 -8.41 1.03 0.74
CA ALA A 331 -9.16 1.19 1.98
C ALA A 331 -10.68 1.18 1.69
N PRO A 332 -11.50 0.47 2.50
CA PRO A 332 -12.95 0.40 2.30
C PRO A 332 -13.68 1.75 2.37
N SER A 333 -13.05 2.76 3.00
CA SER A 333 -13.58 4.13 3.04
C SER A 333 -13.44 4.87 1.70
N GLY A 334 -12.65 4.35 0.77
CA GLY A 334 -12.47 4.92 -0.56
C GLY A 334 -13.69 4.69 -1.47
N THR A 335 -13.91 5.63 -2.38
CA THR A 335 -14.98 5.60 -3.39
C THR A 335 -14.39 5.64 -4.80
N GLY A 336 -15.16 5.21 -5.80
CA GLY A 336 -14.70 5.17 -7.19
C GLY A 336 -13.51 4.23 -7.41
N THR A 337 -13.36 3.22 -6.56
CA THR A 337 -12.20 2.33 -6.56
C THR A 337 -12.18 1.47 -7.81
N SER A 338 -11.03 1.42 -8.51
CA SER A 338 -10.82 0.54 -9.65
C SER A 338 -9.44 -0.13 -9.60
N TYR A 339 -9.37 -1.32 -10.17
CA TYR A 339 -8.17 -2.15 -10.23
C TYR A 339 -7.96 -2.63 -11.67
N ALA A 340 -6.85 -2.26 -12.28
CA ALA A 340 -6.53 -2.62 -13.67
C ALA A 340 -5.04 -2.98 -13.80
N ALA A 341 -4.63 -3.50 -14.95
CA ALA A 341 -3.20 -3.64 -15.24
C ALA A 341 -2.57 -2.25 -15.44
N SER A 342 -1.35 -2.05 -14.93
CA SER A 342 -0.64 -0.79 -15.10
C SER A 342 -0.12 -0.64 -16.53
N THR A 343 -0.26 0.56 -17.09
CA THR A 343 0.42 0.94 -18.34
C THR A 343 1.80 1.54 -18.09
N ILE A 344 2.17 1.77 -16.84
CA ILE A 344 3.44 2.36 -16.41
C ILE A 344 4.39 1.27 -15.92
N GLY A 345 3.98 0.51 -14.92
CA GLY A 345 4.74 -0.61 -14.35
C GLY A 345 4.62 -1.89 -15.17
N THR A 346 4.92 -1.79 -16.46
CA THR A 346 5.08 -2.96 -17.34
C THR A 346 6.40 -3.68 -17.04
N ALA A 347 6.65 -4.83 -17.67
CA ALA A 347 7.88 -5.61 -17.45
C ALA A 347 9.13 -4.72 -17.49
N ASN A 348 10.01 -4.86 -16.48
CA ASN A 348 11.23 -4.06 -16.27
C ASN A 348 11.04 -2.55 -16.02
N HIS A 349 9.81 -2.07 -15.82
CA HIS A 349 9.54 -0.66 -15.54
C HIS A 349 9.10 -0.48 -14.09
N ASN A 350 9.56 0.63 -13.50
CA ASN A 350 9.18 1.03 -12.16
C ASN A 350 7.71 1.43 -12.09
N GLY A 351 7.19 1.48 -10.87
CA GLY A 351 5.87 2.03 -10.59
C GLY A 351 5.84 3.56 -10.63
N GLN A 352 4.66 4.09 -10.33
CA GLN A 352 4.41 5.51 -10.12
C GLN A 352 3.27 5.67 -9.11
N VAL A 353 3.25 6.79 -8.38
CA VAL A 353 2.07 7.20 -7.61
C VAL A 353 1.72 8.63 -7.99
N VAL A 354 0.45 8.90 -8.27
CA VAL A 354 -0.09 10.24 -8.48
C VAL A 354 -1.11 10.51 -7.40
N ILE A 355 -0.96 11.63 -6.69
CA ILE A 355 -1.92 12.11 -5.71
C ILE A 355 -2.44 13.45 -6.18
N SER A 356 -3.74 13.53 -6.44
CA SER A 356 -4.44 14.78 -6.66
C SER A 356 -5.39 15.05 -5.51
N TYR A 357 -5.58 16.31 -5.15
CA TYR A 357 -6.59 16.67 -4.16
C TYR A 357 -7.27 17.97 -4.50
N THR A 358 -8.55 18.07 -4.15
CA THR A 358 -9.32 19.30 -4.23
C THR A 358 -9.64 19.76 -2.82
N VAL A 359 -9.67 21.07 -2.61
CA VAL A 359 -10.04 21.70 -1.34
C VAL A 359 -11.29 22.50 -1.65
N GLY A 360 -12.37 22.31 -0.89
CA GLY A 360 -13.59 23.09 -1.09
C GLY A 360 -13.32 24.59 -0.95
N LYS A 361 -14.21 25.39 -1.52
CA LYS A 361 -14.13 26.85 -1.44
C LYS A 361 -14.55 27.33 -0.05
N PRO A 362 -14.02 28.47 0.43
CA PRO A 362 -14.46 29.04 1.70
C PRO A 362 -15.90 29.55 1.61
N VAL A 363 -16.57 29.61 2.76
CA VAL A 363 -17.88 30.26 2.96
C VAL A 363 -17.75 31.39 3.96
N THR A 364 -18.75 32.26 3.99
CA THR A 364 -18.99 33.20 5.09
C THR A 364 -20.29 32.78 5.78
N THR A 365 -20.25 32.60 7.09
CA THR A 365 -21.43 32.24 7.90
C THR A 365 -21.92 33.46 8.69
N THR A 366 -23.18 33.44 9.13
CA THR A 366 -23.75 34.50 9.98
C THR A 366 -24.84 33.90 10.86
N LEU A 367 -24.49 33.72 12.13
CA LEU A 367 -25.25 33.13 13.21
C LEU A 367 -26.06 34.21 13.93
N THR A 368 -27.36 33.96 14.04
CA THR A 368 -28.29 34.81 14.76
C THR A 368 -29.07 33.99 15.79
N ALA A 369 -29.28 34.57 16.97
CA ALA A 369 -30.13 34.03 18.03
C ALA A 369 -31.21 35.05 18.38
N LEU A 370 -32.49 34.64 18.34
CA LEU A 370 -33.62 35.52 18.64
C LEU A 370 -34.59 34.87 19.64
N PRO A 371 -34.82 35.49 20.83
CA PRO A 371 -34.09 36.62 21.40
C PRO A 371 -32.70 36.21 21.95
N GLN A 372 -31.76 37.15 22.01
CA GLN A 372 -30.43 36.92 22.63
C GLN A 372 -30.46 36.93 24.17
N ARG A 373 -31.55 37.43 24.76
CA ARG A 373 -31.85 37.32 26.20
C ARG A 373 -33.19 36.63 26.35
N THR A 374 -33.23 35.54 27.10
CA THR A 374 -34.42 34.70 27.26
C THR A 374 -34.56 34.26 28.72
N ARG A 375 -35.62 33.50 29.04
CA ARG A 375 -35.77 32.83 30.35
C ARG A 375 -35.57 31.33 30.23
N THR A 376 -35.27 30.67 31.34
CA THR A 376 -35.18 29.20 31.40
C THR A 376 -36.42 28.56 30.78
N GLY A 377 -36.22 27.58 29.89
CA GLY A 377 -37.29 26.86 29.19
C GLY A 377 -38.00 27.64 28.08
N SER A 378 -37.71 28.93 27.89
CA SER A 378 -38.29 29.73 26.80
C SER A 378 -37.59 29.43 25.47
N PRO A 379 -38.33 29.45 24.34
CA PRO A 379 -37.76 29.14 23.02
C PRO A 379 -36.82 30.26 22.55
N VAL A 380 -35.72 29.86 21.92
CA VAL A 380 -34.79 30.71 21.18
C VAL A 380 -34.66 30.15 19.78
N VAL A 381 -34.90 30.98 18.78
CA VAL A 381 -34.68 30.63 17.38
C VAL A 381 -33.21 30.87 17.07
N LEU A 382 -32.53 29.83 16.62
CA LEU A 382 -31.17 29.89 16.11
C LEU A 382 -31.22 29.75 14.60
N SER A 383 -30.57 30.65 13.88
CA SER A 383 -30.47 30.62 12.42
C SER A 383 -29.02 30.91 12.02
N ASP A 384 -28.54 30.22 11.01
CA ASP A 384 -27.24 30.48 10.39
C ASP A 384 -27.43 30.67 8.88
N ILE A 385 -26.79 31.70 8.34
CA ILE A 385 -26.79 32.03 6.91
C ILE A 385 -25.41 31.69 6.36
N VAL A 386 -25.36 30.81 5.37
CA VAL A 386 -24.12 30.39 4.71
C VAL A 386 -24.09 30.99 3.30
N CYS A 387 -23.10 31.84 3.07
CA CYS A 387 -22.86 32.51 1.79
C CYS A 387 -21.57 31.99 1.13
N PRO A 388 -21.53 31.87 -0.20
CA PRO A 388 -20.30 31.64 -0.94
C PRO A 388 -19.23 32.68 -0.61
N GLY A 389 -17.99 32.24 -0.34
CA GLY A 389 -16.83 33.12 -0.33
C GLY A 389 -16.47 33.63 -1.74
N ALA A 390 -15.46 34.50 -1.83
CA ALA A 390 -15.02 35.06 -3.10
C ALA A 390 -14.66 33.96 -4.12
N GLY A 391 -15.12 34.13 -5.38
CA GLY A 391 -14.82 33.19 -6.48
C GLY A 391 -15.84 32.07 -6.67
N SER A 392 -17.05 32.17 -6.11
CA SER A 392 -18.15 31.26 -6.39
C SER A 392 -19.52 31.92 -6.25
N THR A 393 -20.48 31.49 -7.07
CA THR A 393 -21.88 31.91 -7.00
C THR A 393 -22.82 30.73 -6.76
N THR A 394 -22.29 29.50 -6.70
CA THR A 394 -23.07 28.30 -6.42
C THR A 394 -23.66 28.39 -5.03
N ARG A 395 -24.96 28.18 -4.85
CA ARG A 395 -25.58 28.28 -3.53
C ARG A 395 -25.11 27.13 -2.62
N PRO A 396 -24.67 27.39 -1.38
CA PRO A 396 -24.31 26.35 -0.43
C PRO A 396 -25.50 25.45 -0.09
N THR A 397 -25.21 24.17 0.11
CA THR A 397 -26.15 23.10 0.48
C THR A 397 -25.61 22.35 1.69
N GLY A 398 -26.38 21.43 2.29
CA GLY A 398 -25.94 20.69 3.48
C GLY A 398 -26.68 21.14 4.74
N THR A 399 -26.01 21.13 5.88
CA THR A 399 -26.62 21.39 7.19
C THR A 399 -25.78 22.31 8.06
N VAL A 400 -26.41 22.94 9.04
CA VAL A 400 -25.79 23.70 10.12
C VAL A 400 -26.19 23.09 11.46
N THR A 401 -25.21 22.73 12.29
CA THR A 401 -25.40 22.18 13.63
C THR A 401 -25.09 23.24 14.67
N PHE A 402 -26.05 23.45 15.58
CA PHE A 402 -25.95 24.41 16.67
C PHE A 402 -25.61 23.69 17.97
N THR A 403 -24.56 24.12 18.66
CA THR A 403 -24.07 23.51 19.90
C THR A 403 -23.88 24.59 20.96
N ASP A 404 -24.42 24.36 22.15
CA ASP A 404 -24.06 25.14 23.33
C ASP A 404 -22.74 24.61 23.89
N THR A 405 -21.64 25.32 23.64
CA THR A 405 -20.30 24.92 24.07
C THR A 405 -20.07 25.16 25.55
N THR A 406 -20.92 25.97 26.22
CA THR A 406 -20.87 26.11 27.68
C THR A 406 -21.24 24.80 28.36
N THR A 407 -22.22 24.07 27.83
CA THR A 407 -22.70 22.79 28.39
C THR A 407 -22.26 21.56 27.60
N GLY A 408 -21.72 21.74 26.39
CA GLY A 408 -21.40 20.65 25.45
C GLY A 408 -22.63 20.03 24.77
N THR A 409 -23.79 20.70 24.80
CA THR A 409 -25.06 20.15 24.33
C THR A 409 -25.35 20.54 22.88
N VAL A 410 -25.63 19.57 22.01
CA VAL A 410 -26.16 19.85 20.66
C VAL A 410 -27.61 20.31 20.79
N LEU A 411 -27.89 21.53 20.34
CA LEU A 411 -29.20 22.16 20.40
C LEU A 411 -30.09 21.80 19.19
N GLY A 412 -29.48 21.43 18.07
CA GLY A 412 -30.17 20.91 16.90
C GLY A 412 -29.38 21.08 15.61
N THR A 413 -29.90 20.50 14.53
CA THR A 413 -29.31 20.58 13.18
C THR A 413 -30.38 21.05 12.19
N GLY A 414 -30.10 22.15 11.50
CA GLY A 414 -30.94 22.71 10.45
C GLY A 414 -30.38 22.42 9.06
N ARG A 415 -31.23 22.01 8.12
CA ARG A 415 -30.83 21.86 6.70
C ARG A 415 -30.86 23.23 6.01
N LEU A 416 -29.86 23.50 5.15
CA LEU A 416 -29.82 24.72 4.33
C LEU A 416 -30.87 24.63 3.21
N ILE A 417 -32.07 25.15 3.46
CA ILE A 417 -33.21 25.09 2.54
C ILE A 417 -33.77 26.46 2.15
N LEU A 418 -33.51 27.50 2.95
CA LEU A 418 -34.01 28.84 2.67
C LEU A 418 -33.04 29.55 1.71
N SER A 419 -33.52 29.99 0.55
CA SER A 419 -32.71 30.67 -0.45
C SER A 419 -32.70 32.18 -0.22
N LEU A 420 -31.52 32.77 -0.09
CA LEU A 420 -31.30 34.21 0.08
C LEU A 420 -30.33 34.70 -1.00
N GLY A 421 -30.80 34.71 -2.26
CA GLY A 421 -29.93 34.91 -3.41
C GLY A 421 -28.98 33.72 -3.60
N THR A 422 -27.66 33.97 -3.59
CA THR A 422 -26.62 32.93 -3.63
C THR A 422 -26.33 32.32 -2.27
N CYS A 423 -26.87 32.86 -1.18
CA CYS A 423 -26.73 32.29 0.16
C CYS A 423 -27.86 31.30 0.47
N ALA A 424 -27.63 30.43 1.44
CA ALA A 424 -28.65 29.55 2.00
C ALA A 424 -28.70 29.65 3.52
N ALA A 425 -29.87 29.48 4.13
CA ALA A 425 -30.02 29.51 5.57
C ALA A 425 -30.68 28.24 6.12
N GLY A 426 -30.29 27.90 7.35
CA GLY A 426 -30.84 26.80 8.14
C GLY A 426 -30.96 27.23 9.60
N GLY A 427 -31.85 26.59 10.36
CA GLY A 427 -32.09 26.97 11.75
C GLY A 427 -32.74 25.88 12.57
N THR A 428 -32.81 26.12 13.88
CA THR A 428 -33.50 25.28 14.86
C THR A 428 -34.13 26.15 15.95
N VAL A 429 -35.07 25.57 16.71
CA VAL A 429 -35.61 26.19 17.93
C VAL A 429 -35.06 25.43 19.12
N ALA A 430 -34.38 26.13 20.02
CA ALA A 430 -33.77 25.57 21.22
C ALA A 430 -34.42 26.13 22.49
N ALA A 431 -34.32 25.40 23.59
CA ALA A 431 -34.70 25.87 24.91
C ALA A 431 -33.60 25.52 25.92
N PHE A 432 -33.20 26.48 26.74
CA PHE A 432 -32.10 26.34 27.70
C PHE A 432 -32.63 25.86 29.06
N ARG A 433 -31.92 24.91 29.69
CA ARG A 433 -32.33 24.29 30.96
C ARG A 433 -31.67 24.91 32.19
N THR A 434 -30.67 25.76 31.99
CA THR A 434 -29.90 26.39 33.05
C THR A 434 -29.89 27.89 32.82
N ALA A 435 -30.00 28.67 33.89
CA ALA A 435 -29.77 30.11 33.83
C ALA A 435 -28.25 30.39 33.70
N GLY A 436 -27.91 31.53 33.10
CA GLY A 436 -26.54 31.95 32.89
C GLY A 436 -26.24 32.37 31.45
N THR A 437 -24.95 32.50 31.15
CA THR A 437 -24.47 32.89 29.82
C THR A 437 -24.08 31.64 29.03
N HIS A 438 -24.76 31.43 27.90
CA HIS A 438 -24.51 30.32 26.99
C HIS A 438 -23.77 30.79 25.75
N THR A 439 -22.68 30.10 25.38
CA THR A 439 -21.94 30.33 24.14
C THR A 439 -22.37 29.30 23.12
N ILE A 440 -22.96 29.76 22.02
CA ILE A 440 -23.51 28.89 20.99
C ILE A 440 -22.61 28.95 19.76
N THR A 441 -22.19 27.80 19.26
CA THR A 441 -21.51 27.68 17.97
C THR A 441 -22.45 27.18 16.89
N ALA A 442 -22.30 27.67 15.66
CA ALA A 442 -22.91 27.09 14.47
C ALA A 442 -21.85 26.52 13.53
N VAL A 443 -21.99 25.23 13.18
CA VAL A 443 -21.08 24.52 12.28
C VAL A 443 -21.81 24.13 11.01
N TYR A 444 -21.45 24.77 9.90
CA TYR A 444 -21.82 24.34 8.56
C TYR A 444 -21.06 23.06 8.18
N SER A 445 -21.76 22.07 7.62
CA SER A 445 -21.21 20.74 7.29
C SER A 445 -20.30 20.68 6.06
N GLY A 446 -20.22 21.76 5.27
CA GLY A 446 -19.67 21.71 3.92
C GLY A 446 -20.63 21.04 2.91
N ASP A 447 -20.23 21.07 1.64
CA ASP A 447 -20.85 20.34 0.54
C ASP A 447 -19.84 20.01 -0.57
N SER A 448 -20.31 19.61 -1.77
CA SER A 448 -19.42 19.24 -2.88
C SER A 448 -18.63 20.42 -3.47
N VAL A 449 -18.91 21.65 -3.07
CA VAL A 449 -18.26 22.89 -3.53
C VAL A 449 -17.55 23.61 -2.40
N TYR A 450 -18.11 23.60 -1.19
CA TYR A 450 -17.69 24.42 -0.07
C TYR A 450 -17.22 23.61 1.14
N GLN A 451 -16.28 24.19 1.87
CA GLN A 451 -15.79 23.64 3.12
C GLN A 451 -16.76 23.81 4.27
N ASP A 452 -16.66 22.90 5.24
CA ASP A 452 -17.18 23.14 6.59
C ASP A 452 -16.40 24.27 7.29
N ASN A 453 -17.02 24.89 8.29
CA ASN A 453 -16.37 25.91 9.15
C ASN A 453 -16.00 25.34 10.53
N SER A 454 -15.85 24.03 10.69
CA SER A 454 -15.64 23.41 12.01
C SER A 454 -14.33 23.80 12.69
N ALA A 455 -13.32 24.22 11.91
CA ALA A 455 -12.04 24.70 12.43
C ALA A 455 -12.11 26.09 13.09
N ASP A 456 -13.10 26.91 12.69
CA ASP A 456 -13.35 28.25 13.23
C ASP A 456 -14.86 28.54 13.15
N PRO A 457 -15.67 27.87 13.99
CA PRO A 457 -17.11 28.00 13.94
C PRO A 457 -17.55 29.34 14.53
N GLU A 458 -18.58 29.93 13.97
CA GLU A 458 -19.11 31.19 14.47
C GLU A 458 -19.71 31.03 15.87
N THR A 459 -19.52 32.02 16.72
CA THR A 459 -20.03 32.04 18.10
C THR A 459 -21.01 33.18 18.34
N ILE A 460 -22.09 32.91 19.07
CA ILE A 460 -22.99 33.93 19.62
C ILE A 460 -23.30 33.65 21.09
N THR A 461 -23.51 34.71 21.87
CA THR A 461 -23.89 34.59 23.28
C THR A 461 -25.39 34.73 23.47
N VAL A 462 -25.99 33.84 24.26
CA VAL A 462 -27.37 33.91 24.72
C VAL A 462 -27.39 34.00 26.24
N THR A 463 -28.05 35.03 26.78
CA THR A 463 -28.24 35.19 28.23
C THR A 463 -29.58 34.58 28.64
N VAL A 464 -29.56 33.67 29.61
CA VAL A 464 -30.75 32.98 30.13
C VAL A 464 -30.98 33.44 31.57
N ASP A 465 -32.04 34.21 31.77
CA ASP A 465 -32.51 34.63 33.10
C ASP A 465 -33.35 33.48 33.73
N PRO A 466 -33.46 33.42 35.08
CA PRO A 466 -34.19 32.36 35.78
C PRO A 466 -35.61 32.12 35.29
#